data_AF-A0A973FC57-F1
#
_entry.id   AF-A0A973FC57-F1
#
_cell.length_a   1.000
_cell.length_b   1.000
_cell.length_c   1.000
_cell.angle_alpha   90.00
_cell.angle_beta   90.00
_cell.angle_gamma   90.00
#
_symmetry.space_group_name_H-M   'P 1'
#
loop_
_entity.id
_entity.type
_entity.pdbx_description
1 polymer ?
#
loop_
_entity_poly.entity_id
_entity_poly.type
_entity_poly.pdbx_seq_one_letter_code
_entity_poly.pdbx_strand_id
1 'polypeptide(L)'
;MQKKPEENIEAVKKMSLQFLAEAIGQCPAGLEKSRNRDIVFAVVGFQYGAVQSAAYVTGLDEECSAVIAQEVIGRINGMDRETTNRLLALMPMLAEKEYPPIGIGSKAIISFYNSVDDEQKLTAACSLQKILKQIDEA
;
A
#
# COMPACT_ATOMS: atom_id res chain seq x y z
N MET A 1 -20.82 -14.10 13.72
CA MET A 1 -21.16 -14.06 12.28
C MET A 1 -19.86 -13.97 11.51
N GLN A 2 -19.46 -15.04 10.82
CA GLN A 2 -18.40 -14.92 9.81
C GLN A 2 -18.98 -14.07 8.68
N LYS A 3 -18.41 -12.89 8.45
CA LYS A 3 -18.70 -12.11 7.24
C LYS A 3 -18.40 -12.98 6.04
N LYS A 4 -19.22 -12.90 4.99
CA LYS A 4 -18.98 -13.70 3.78
C LYS A 4 -17.62 -13.28 3.19
N PRO A 5 -16.84 -14.20 2.60
CA PRO A 5 -15.52 -13.87 2.01
C PRO A 5 -15.56 -12.64 1.08
N GLU A 6 -16.64 -12.47 0.32
CA GLU A 6 -16.88 -11.31 -0.57
C GLU A 6 -16.98 -9.97 0.19
N GLU A 7 -17.61 -9.95 1.36
CA GLU A 7 -17.75 -8.74 2.19
C GLU A 7 -16.39 -8.31 2.77
N ASN A 8 -15.53 -9.30 3.09
CA ASN A 8 -14.18 -9.03 3.57
C ASN A 8 -13.29 -8.50 2.44
N ILE A 9 -13.37 -9.06 1.24
CA ILE A 9 -12.65 -8.56 0.05
C ILE A 9 -13.00 -7.09 -0.21
N GLU A 10 -14.28 -6.75 -0.24
CA GLU A 10 -14.71 -5.37 -0.50
C GLU A 10 -14.30 -4.42 0.64
N ALA A 11 -14.34 -4.89 1.90
CA ALA A 11 -13.85 -4.12 3.03
C ALA A 11 -12.35 -3.80 2.90
N VAL A 12 -11.52 -4.77 2.53
CA VAL A 12 -10.06 -4.55 2.34
C VAL A 12 -9.79 -3.59 1.20
N LYS A 13 -10.49 -3.75 0.06
CA LYS A 13 -10.38 -2.82 -1.07
C LYS A 13 -10.72 -1.40 -0.64
N LYS A 14 -11.86 -1.22 0.03
CA LYS A 14 -12.30 0.10 0.51
C LYS A 14 -11.30 0.69 1.50
N MET A 15 -10.83 -0.10 2.47
CA MET A 15 -9.88 0.36 3.47
C MET A 15 -8.56 0.79 2.82
N SER A 16 -8.03 -0.05 1.94
CA SER A 16 -6.78 0.22 1.26
C SER A 16 -6.90 1.44 0.35
N LEU A 17 -7.97 1.55 -0.44
CA LEU A 17 -8.19 2.68 -1.34
C LEU A 17 -8.35 4.01 -0.61
N GLN A 18 -9.08 4.04 0.51
CA GLN A 18 -9.25 5.26 1.31
C GLN A 18 -7.91 5.75 1.87
N PHE A 19 -7.16 4.86 2.52
CA PHE A 19 -5.85 5.20 3.07
C PHE A 19 -4.85 5.59 1.97
N LEU A 20 -4.79 4.82 0.88
CA LEU A 20 -3.82 5.04 -0.19
C LEU A 20 -4.16 6.25 -1.06
N ALA A 21 -5.43 6.64 -1.20
CA ALA A 21 -5.78 7.89 -1.86
C ALA A 21 -5.22 9.10 -1.08
N GLU A 22 -5.27 9.05 0.25
CA GLU A 22 -4.69 10.09 1.10
C GLU A 22 -3.15 10.08 1.02
N ALA A 23 -2.55 8.90 1.05
CA ALA A 23 -1.09 8.74 0.98
C ALA A 23 -0.53 9.12 -0.40
N ILE A 24 -1.23 8.80 -1.50
CA ILE A 24 -0.75 9.05 -2.86
C ILE A 24 -0.86 10.50 -3.30
N GLY A 25 -1.71 11.30 -2.64
CA GLY A 25 -1.69 12.76 -2.78
C GLY A 25 -0.32 13.38 -2.45
N GLN A 26 0.57 12.61 -1.80
CA GLN A 26 1.95 12.98 -1.47
C GLN A 26 3.00 12.39 -2.42
N CYS A 27 2.61 11.60 -3.43
CA CYS A 27 3.52 11.00 -4.41
C CYS A 27 3.81 11.94 -5.58
N PRO A 28 5.00 11.83 -6.22
CA PRO A 28 5.27 12.45 -7.50
C PRO A 28 4.22 12.02 -8.53
N ALA A 29 3.64 12.99 -9.24
CA ALA A 29 2.75 12.69 -10.35
C ALA A 29 3.48 11.86 -11.42
N GLY A 30 2.79 10.87 -12.00
CA GLY A 30 3.35 10.09 -13.09
C GLY A 30 4.23 8.91 -12.66
N LEU A 31 3.95 8.26 -11.53
CA LEU A 31 4.70 7.07 -11.07
C LEU A 31 4.76 5.98 -12.16
N GLU A 32 3.69 5.83 -12.95
CA GLU A 32 3.61 4.91 -14.09
C GLU A 32 4.61 5.22 -15.22
N LYS A 33 5.20 6.43 -15.23
CA LYS A 33 6.22 6.87 -16.18
C LYS A 33 7.60 7.07 -15.52
N SER A 34 7.69 6.91 -14.20
CA SER A 34 8.93 7.12 -13.47
C SER A 34 9.99 6.09 -13.86
N ARG A 35 11.20 6.57 -14.14
CA ARG A 35 12.37 5.71 -14.37
C ARG A 35 13.19 5.50 -13.09
N ASN A 36 12.88 6.22 -12.02
CA ASN A 36 13.56 6.04 -10.73
C ASN A 36 12.99 4.80 -10.06
N ARG A 37 13.76 3.71 -10.09
CA ARG A 37 13.36 2.42 -9.53
C ARG A 37 13.18 2.50 -8.03
N ASP A 38 14.01 3.25 -7.31
CA ASP A 38 13.94 3.33 -5.85
C ASP A 38 12.63 3.98 -5.41
N ILE A 39 12.19 5.04 -6.10
CA ILE A 39 10.87 5.65 -5.88
C ILE A 39 9.75 4.65 -6.17
N VAL A 40 9.81 3.93 -7.31
CA VAL A 40 8.78 2.95 -7.68
C VAL A 40 8.69 1.82 -6.64
N PHE A 41 9.83 1.24 -6.23
CA PHE A 41 9.87 0.18 -5.24
C PHE A 41 9.43 0.66 -3.85
N ALA A 42 9.79 1.87 -3.45
CA ALA A 42 9.36 2.44 -2.18
C ALA A 42 7.84 2.65 -2.13
N VAL A 43 7.25 3.22 -3.19
CA VAL A 43 5.80 3.43 -3.27
C VAL A 43 5.05 2.10 -3.30
N VAL A 44 5.44 1.18 -4.18
CA VAL A 44 4.76 -0.13 -4.29
C VAL A 44 4.94 -0.96 -3.03
N GLY A 45 6.13 -0.94 -2.43
CA GLY A 45 6.39 -1.63 -1.16
C GLY A 45 5.51 -1.10 -0.03
N PHE A 46 5.41 0.22 0.11
CA PHE A 46 4.51 0.85 1.08
C PHE A 46 3.05 0.44 0.87
N GLN A 47 2.56 0.51 -0.37
CA GLN A 47 1.18 0.16 -0.68
C GLN A 47 0.91 -1.33 -0.47
N TYR A 48 1.85 -2.19 -0.83
CA TYR A 48 1.77 -3.63 -0.59
C TYR A 48 1.65 -3.93 0.90
N GLY A 49 2.50 -3.35 1.74
CA GLY A 49 2.43 -3.52 3.19
C GLY A 49 1.09 -3.06 3.77
N ALA A 50 0.54 -1.96 3.27
CA ALA A 50 -0.77 -1.47 3.69
C ALA A 50 -1.90 -2.46 3.34
N VAL A 51 -1.93 -2.97 2.10
CA VAL A 51 -2.93 -3.96 1.68
C VAL A 51 -2.82 -5.24 2.49
N GLN A 52 -1.61 -5.76 2.71
CA GLN A 52 -1.38 -6.96 3.51
C GLN A 52 -1.91 -6.81 4.94
N SER A 53 -1.67 -5.66 5.59
CA SER A 53 -2.20 -5.41 6.93
C SER A 53 -3.73 -5.28 6.95
N ALA A 54 -4.34 -4.66 5.94
CA ALA A 54 -5.79 -4.62 5.83
C ALA A 54 -6.40 -6.03 5.62
N ALA A 55 -5.77 -6.86 4.79
CA ALA A 55 -6.17 -8.26 4.58
C ALA A 55 -6.06 -9.08 5.87
N TYR A 56 -4.96 -8.94 6.60
CA TYR A 56 -4.75 -9.61 7.88
C TYR A 56 -5.84 -9.24 8.91
N VAL A 57 -6.15 -7.95 9.08
CA VAL A 57 -7.15 -7.47 10.06
C VAL A 57 -8.57 -7.96 9.72
N THR A 58 -8.85 -8.22 8.45
CA THR A 58 -10.17 -8.72 8.00
C THR A 58 -10.24 -10.25 7.90
N GLY A 59 -9.13 -10.95 8.16
CA GLY A 59 -9.06 -12.41 8.14
C GLY A 59 -9.09 -13.00 6.72
N LEU A 60 -8.62 -12.24 5.72
CA LEU A 60 -8.38 -12.80 4.37
C LEU A 60 -7.05 -13.54 4.33
N ASP A 61 -6.99 -14.56 3.49
CA ASP A 61 -5.76 -15.30 3.20
C ASP A 61 -4.81 -14.51 2.28
N GLU A 62 -3.59 -15.02 2.15
CA GLU A 62 -2.53 -14.42 1.35
C GLU A 62 -2.87 -14.38 -0.15
N GLU A 63 -3.60 -15.38 -0.66
CA GLU A 63 -3.99 -15.46 -2.07
C GLU A 63 -4.98 -14.33 -2.41
N CYS A 64 -6.01 -14.15 -1.59
CA CYS A 64 -6.95 -13.05 -1.73
C CYS A 64 -6.25 -11.70 -1.56
N SER A 65 -5.32 -11.58 -0.59
CA SER A 65 -4.53 -10.38 -0.38
C SER A 65 -3.70 -10.00 -1.61
N ALA A 66 -3.06 -10.97 -2.28
CA ALA A 66 -2.28 -10.74 -3.49
C ALA A 66 -3.13 -10.24 -4.67
N VAL A 67 -4.33 -10.81 -4.86
CA VAL A 67 -5.28 -10.36 -5.89
C VAL A 67 -5.76 -8.94 -5.61
N ILE A 68 -6.07 -8.62 -4.35
CA ILE A 68 -6.49 -7.27 -3.96
C ILE A 68 -5.35 -6.27 -4.14
N ALA A 69 -4.11 -6.65 -3.77
CA ALA A 69 -2.94 -5.80 -3.96
C ALA A 69 -2.76 -5.43 -5.43
N GLN A 70 -2.90 -6.40 -6.35
CA GLN A 70 -2.87 -6.13 -7.80
C GLN A 70 -3.91 -5.08 -8.21
N GLU A 71 -5.16 -5.25 -7.79
CA GLU A 71 -6.24 -4.36 -8.19
C GLU A 71 -6.08 -2.96 -7.61
N VAL A 72 -5.80 -2.85 -6.31
CA VAL A 72 -5.67 -1.58 -5.59
C VAL A 72 -4.46 -0.80 -6.08
N ILE A 73 -3.30 -1.46 -6.19
CA ILE A 73 -2.03 -0.81 -6.57
C ILE A 73 -2.04 -0.41 -8.05
N GLY A 74 -2.59 -1.26 -8.92
CA GLY A 74 -2.76 -0.90 -10.33
C GLY A 74 -3.66 0.32 -10.49
N ARG A 75 -4.81 0.33 -9.82
CA ARG A 75 -5.77 1.44 -9.87
C ARG A 75 -5.20 2.73 -9.32
N ILE A 76 -4.56 2.69 -8.15
CA ILE A 76 -4.12 3.92 -7.47
C ILE A 76 -2.96 4.59 -8.21
N ASN A 77 -2.06 3.81 -8.81
CA ASN A 77 -0.89 4.35 -9.53
C ASN A 77 -1.13 4.54 -11.03
N GLY A 78 -2.30 4.20 -11.56
CA GLY A 78 -2.56 4.24 -13.00
C GLY A 78 -1.68 3.27 -13.81
N MET A 79 -1.27 2.15 -13.21
CA MET A 79 -0.42 1.15 -13.85
C MET A 79 -1.28 0.06 -14.51
N ASP A 80 -0.81 -0.45 -15.65
CA ASP A 80 -1.42 -1.61 -16.27
C ASP A 80 -1.16 -2.89 -15.47
N ARG A 81 -1.99 -3.91 -15.71
CA ARG A 81 -1.96 -5.17 -14.98
C ARG A 81 -0.63 -5.90 -15.07
N GLU A 82 0.03 -5.86 -16.24
CA GLU A 82 1.30 -6.55 -16.46
C GLU A 82 2.42 -5.88 -15.65
N THR A 83 2.50 -4.56 -15.71
CA THR A 83 3.46 -3.77 -14.93
C THR A 83 3.26 -3.99 -13.43
N THR A 84 2.02 -3.89 -12.94
CA THR A 84 1.72 -4.13 -11.52
C THR A 84 2.11 -5.55 -11.10
N ASN A 85 1.83 -6.56 -11.91
CA ASN A 85 2.21 -7.95 -11.60
C ASN A 85 3.72 -8.13 -11.46
N ARG A 86 4.50 -7.57 -12.38
CA ARG A 86 5.96 -7.68 -12.34
C ARG A 86 6.55 -7.07 -11.08
N LEU A 87 5.99 -5.93 -10.63
CA LEU A 87 6.42 -5.28 -9.39
C LEU A 87 5.98 -6.07 -8.16
N LEU A 88 4.73 -6.54 -8.12
CA LEU A 88 4.19 -7.29 -6.99
C LEU A 88 4.83 -8.66 -6.82
N ALA A 89 5.26 -9.31 -7.90
CA ALA A 89 5.99 -10.57 -7.83
C ALA A 89 7.29 -10.48 -7.01
N LEU A 90 7.86 -9.29 -6.84
CA LEU A 90 9.07 -9.05 -6.06
C LEU A 90 8.77 -8.76 -4.57
N MET A 91 7.54 -8.37 -4.24
CA MET A 91 7.18 -7.91 -2.89
C MET A 91 7.30 -8.99 -1.81
N PRO A 92 6.92 -10.26 -2.03
CA PRO A 92 7.13 -11.30 -1.01
C PRO A 92 8.60 -11.45 -0.61
N MET A 93 9.51 -11.49 -1.58
CA MET A 93 10.95 -11.55 -1.33
C MET A 93 11.46 -10.30 -0.58
N LEU A 94 10.95 -9.11 -0.93
CA LEU A 94 11.30 -7.88 -0.23
C LEU A 94 10.76 -7.85 1.20
N ALA A 95 9.57 -8.42 1.44
CA ALA A 95 9.00 -8.56 2.77
C ALA A 95 9.84 -9.49 3.65
N GLU A 96 10.30 -10.62 3.12
CA GLU A 96 11.23 -11.53 3.81
C GLU A 96 12.55 -10.86 4.21
N LYS A 97 13.01 -9.88 3.40
CA LYS A 97 14.21 -9.07 3.66
C LYS A 97 13.95 -7.85 4.53
N GLU A 98 12.76 -7.75 5.12
CA GLU A 98 12.34 -6.63 5.97
C GLU A 98 12.48 -5.27 5.27
N TYR A 99 12.21 -5.23 3.95
CA TYR A 99 12.32 -4.00 3.17
C TYR A 99 11.48 -2.88 3.81
N PRO A 100 12.11 -1.80 4.32
CA PRO A 100 11.46 -0.89 5.27
C PRO A 100 10.13 -0.28 4.80
N PRO A 101 9.97 0.13 3.51
CA PRO A 101 8.71 0.68 3.04
C PRO A 101 7.49 -0.23 3.29
N ILE A 102 7.66 -1.55 3.18
CA ILE A 102 6.58 -2.52 3.46
C ILE A 102 6.12 -2.40 4.91
N GLY A 103 7.06 -2.51 5.86
CA GLY A 103 6.74 -2.41 7.29
C GLY A 103 6.18 -1.04 7.69
N ILE A 104 6.63 0.04 7.04
CA ILE A 104 6.10 1.39 7.26
C ILE A 104 4.65 1.49 6.77
N GLY A 105 4.36 0.99 5.56
CA GLY A 105 3.00 0.98 4.99
C GLY A 105 2.02 0.16 5.84
N SER A 106 2.45 -1.01 6.30
CA SER A 106 1.69 -1.86 7.23
C SER A 106 1.32 -1.13 8.52
N LYS A 107 2.27 -0.44 9.15
CA LYS A 107 2.01 0.34 10.37
C LYS A 107 1.12 1.55 10.10
N ALA A 108 1.35 2.24 8.98
CA ALA A 108 0.64 3.47 8.65
C ALA A 108 -0.87 3.24 8.44
N ILE A 109 -1.29 2.19 7.74
CA ILE A 109 -2.72 1.91 7.57
C ILE A 109 -3.40 1.56 8.90
N ILE A 110 -2.71 0.82 9.78
CA ILE A 110 -3.23 0.49 11.12
C ILE A 110 -3.38 1.76 11.95
N SER A 111 -2.35 2.63 11.96
CA SER A 111 -2.41 3.93 12.64
C SER A 111 -3.53 4.81 12.09
N PHE A 112 -3.73 4.84 10.77
CA PHE A 112 -4.79 5.62 10.13
C PHE A 112 -6.19 5.20 10.61
N TYR A 113 -6.47 3.90 10.67
CA TYR A 113 -7.77 3.39 11.10
C TYR A 113 -8.01 3.42 12.62
N ASN A 114 -6.94 3.46 13.41
CA ASN A 114 -7.02 3.59 14.86
C ASN A 114 -6.93 5.05 15.37
N SER A 115 -6.75 6.02 14.46
CA SER A 115 -6.64 7.44 14.80
C SER A 115 -7.96 7.98 15.37
N VAL A 116 -7.87 8.79 16.43
CA VAL A 116 -9.05 9.40 17.08
C VAL A 116 -9.43 10.77 16.53
N ASP A 117 -8.54 11.38 15.74
CA ASP A 117 -8.71 12.68 15.09
C ASP A 117 -8.10 12.69 13.68
N ASP A 118 -8.37 13.76 12.92
CA ASP A 118 -7.92 13.88 11.54
C ASP A 118 -6.43 14.27 11.41
N GLU A 119 -5.83 14.85 12.46
CA GLU A 119 -4.40 15.18 12.47
C GLU A 119 -3.54 13.91 12.51
N GLN A 120 -3.95 12.93 13.33
CA GLN A 120 -3.30 11.62 13.40
C GLN A 120 -3.44 10.84 12.09
N LYS A 121 -4.63 10.89 11.46
CA LYS A 121 -4.85 10.28 10.13
C LYS A 121 -3.92 10.87 9.09
N LEU A 122 -3.84 12.21 9.04
CA LEU A 122 -2.97 12.90 8.09
C LEU A 122 -1.50 12.54 8.34
N THR A 123 -1.08 12.48 9.60
CA THR A 123 0.27 12.07 9.98
C THR A 123 0.60 10.65 9.51
N ALA A 124 -0.33 9.72 9.65
CA ALA A 124 -0.17 8.34 9.18
C ALA A 124 -0.04 8.30 7.65
N ALA A 125 -0.92 8.99 6.92
CA ALA A 125 -0.91 9.08 5.46
C ALA A 125 0.38 9.74 4.91
N CYS A 126 0.92 10.72 5.63
CA CYS A 126 2.17 11.40 5.27
C CYS A 126 3.45 10.57 5.48
N SER A 127 3.36 9.34 5.99
CA SER A 127 4.53 8.47 6.19
C SER A 127 5.25 8.15 4.88
N LEU A 128 4.51 8.03 3.76
CA LEU A 128 5.08 7.80 2.44
C LEU A 128 5.93 9.00 1.97
N GLN A 129 5.48 10.22 2.23
CA GLN A 129 6.23 11.43 1.89
C GLN A 129 7.62 11.45 2.53
N LYS A 130 7.72 10.98 3.78
CA LYS A 130 9.00 10.91 4.52
C LYS A 130 9.97 9.94 3.84
N ILE A 131 9.48 8.80 3.37
CA ILE A 131 10.30 7.82 2.62
C ILE A 131 10.81 8.47 1.32
N LEU A 132 9.93 9.14 0.59
CA LEU A 132 10.28 9.71 -0.71
C LEU A 132 11.29 10.86 -0.58
N LYS A 133 11.16 11.71 0.45
CA LYS A 133 12.16 12.75 0.75
C LYS A 133 13.55 12.16 1.02
N GLN A 134 13.63 11.07 1.78
CA GLN A 134 14.91 10.41 2.05
C GLN A 134 15.58 9.83 0.80
N ILE A 135 14.80 9.42 -0.20
CA ILE A 135 15.31 8.91 -1.48
C ILE A 135 15.79 10.05 -2.37
N ASP A 136 15.10 11.19 -2.36
CA ASP A 136 15.47 12.38 -3.14
C ASP A 136 16.72 13.09 -2.58
N GLU A 137 16.96 12.96 -1.27
CA GLU A 137 18.11 13.53 -0.56
C GLU A 137 19.39 12.65 -0.59
N ALA A 138 19.31 11.42 -1.13
CA ALA A 138 20.40 10.43 -1.16
C ALA A 138 21.20 10.44 -2.47
#